data_AF-A0A2T1ALX1-F1
#
_entry.id   AF-A0A2T1ALX1-F1
#
_cell.length_a   1.000
_cell.length_b   1.000
_cell.length_c   1.000
_cell.angle_alpha   90.00
_cell.angle_beta   90.00
_cell.angle_gamma   90.00
#
_symmetry.space_group_name_H-M   'P 1'
#
loop_
_entity.id
_entity.type
_entity.pdbx_description
1 polymer ?
#
loop_
_entity_poly.entity_id
_entity_poly.type
_entity_poly.pdbx_seq_one_letter_code
_entity_poly.pdbx_strand_id
1 'polypeptide(L)'
;MKYLITTYDRNDVTDHANYCEAHQIPCIYALVLGEKCTVFVHCEKLTGPRSEAIKAHEAEFAEFIARLDNTYAKPAWVQPTLPMSFWYHDLPASAAEDVAEETYEFLRTILAPFDDK
;
A
#
# COMPACT_ATOMS: atom_id res chain seq x y z
N MET A 1 12.25 -7.43 7.78
CA MET A 1 10.84 -7.66 8.08
C MET A 1 10.06 -7.51 6.78
N LYS A 2 9.11 -8.40 6.45
CA LYS A 2 8.33 -8.26 5.20
C LYS A 2 7.33 -7.11 5.39
N TYR A 3 7.39 -6.11 4.51
CA TYR A 3 6.48 -4.94 4.47
C TYR A 3 5.11 -5.26 3.88
N LEU A 4 4.97 -6.48 3.36
CA LEU A 4 3.76 -7.10 2.87
C LEU A 4 3.49 -8.35 3.68
N ILE A 5 2.26 -8.49 4.18
CA ILE A 5 1.75 -9.79 4.61
C ILE A 5 0.67 -10.28 3.66
N THR A 6 0.73 -11.57 3.32
CA THR A 6 -0.33 -12.27 2.59
C THR A 6 -0.99 -13.22 3.57
N THR A 7 -2.26 -13.02 3.88
CA THR A 7 -2.94 -13.76 4.96
C THR A 7 -4.39 -14.08 4.63
N TYR A 8 -4.90 -15.14 5.27
CA TYR A 8 -6.31 -15.49 5.34
C TYR A 8 -6.95 -15.00 6.66
N ASP A 9 -6.14 -14.64 7.65
CA ASP A 9 -6.57 -14.24 8.98
C ASP A 9 -6.58 -12.71 9.13
N ARG A 10 -7.71 -12.16 9.59
CA ARG A 10 -7.85 -10.74 9.87
C ARG A 10 -7.08 -10.30 11.13
N ASN A 11 -6.73 -11.23 12.02
CA ASN A 11 -5.91 -10.91 13.19
C ASN A 11 -4.48 -10.53 12.77
N ASP A 12 -3.89 -11.25 11.81
CA ASP A 12 -2.58 -10.91 11.23
C ASP A 12 -2.57 -9.50 10.64
N VAL A 13 -3.67 -9.11 9.99
CA VAL A 13 -3.85 -7.75 9.44
C VAL A 13 -3.82 -6.70 10.54
N THR A 14 -4.45 -6.99 11.69
CA THR A 14 -4.49 -6.06 12.81
C THR A 14 -3.10 -5.87 13.42
N ASP A 15 -2.37 -6.97 13.64
CA ASP A 15 -1.00 -6.92 14.17
C ASP A 15 -0.04 -6.21 13.21
N HIS A 16 -0.18 -6.46 11.90
CA HIS A 16 0.59 -5.78 10.87
C HIS A 16 0.27 -4.28 10.79
N ALA A 17 -1.01 -3.90 10.83
CA ALA A 17 -1.42 -2.50 10.84
C ALA A 17 -0.88 -1.75 12.07
N ASN A 18 -0.95 -2.38 13.25
CA ASN A 18 -0.38 -1.83 14.48
C ASN A 18 1.14 -1.64 14.36
N TYR A 19 1.84 -2.61 13.78
CA TYR A 19 3.28 -2.49 13.52
C TYR A 19 3.58 -1.33 12.57
N CYS A 20 2.88 -1.22 11.44
CA CYS A 20 3.11 -0.16 10.45
C CYS A 20 2.84 1.22 11.03
N GLU A 21 1.77 1.38 11.82
CA GLU A 21 1.47 2.64 12.51
C GLU A 21 2.56 2.99 13.52
N ALA A 22 3.01 2.03 14.35
CA ALA A 22 4.07 2.27 15.34
C ALA A 22 5.41 2.69 14.70
N HIS A 23 5.72 2.18 13.51
CA HIS A 23 6.95 2.48 12.78
C HIS A 23 6.79 3.62 11.77
N GLN A 24 5.58 4.17 11.64
CA GLN A 24 5.26 5.23 10.69
C GLN A 24 5.67 4.88 9.25
N ILE A 25 5.33 3.66 8.83
CA ILE A 25 5.52 3.16 7.46
C ILE A 25 4.16 2.86 6.81
N PRO A 26 4.05 2.85 5.47
CA PRO A 26 2.83 2.42 4.80
C PRO A 26 2.45 1.00 5.21
N CYS A 27 1.15 0.73 5.33
CA CYS A 27 0.63 -0.59 5.61
C CYS A 27 0.13 -1.23 4.31
N ILE A 28 0.79 -2.31 3.89
CA ILE A 28 0.46 -3.03 2.64
C ILE A 28 0.19 -4.48 2.99
N TYR A 29 -0.98 -5.00 2.64
CA TYR A 29 -1.30 -6.41 2.88
C TYR A 29 -2.22 -6.97 1.81
N ALA A 30 -2.12 -8.28 1.58
CA ALA A 30 -2.99 -9.05 0.71
C ALA A 30 -3.87 -9.98 1.53
N LEU A 31 -5.19 -9.82 1.42
CA LEU A 31 -6.18 -10.75 1.97
C LEU A 31 -6.53 -11.80 0.91
N VAL A 32 -6.31 -13.07 1.23
CA VAL A 32 -6.60 -14.18 0.33
C VAL A 32 -8.06 -14.61 0.46
N LEU A 33 -8.75 -14.71 -0.68
CA LEU A 33 -10.13 -15.15 -0.83
C LEU A 33 -10.18 -16.25 -1.92
N GLY A 34 -10.04 -17.51 -1.48
CA GLY A 34 -9.94 -18.64 -2.40
C GLY A 34 -8.63 -18.59 -3.20
N GLU A 35 -8.73 -18.54 -4.53
CA GLU A 35 -7.57 -18.45 -5.44
C GLU A 35 -7.16 -17.00 -5.77
N LYS A 36 -7.91 -16.02 -5.26
CA LYS A 36 -7.70 -14.60 -5.52
C LYS A 36 -7.29 -13.85 -4.27
N CYS A 37 -6.68 -12.69 -4.46
CA CYS A 37 -6.20 -11.82 -3.41
C CYS A 37 -6.79 -10.41 -3.56
N THR A 38 -7.01 -9.75 -2.43
CA THR A 38 -7.30 -8.33 -2.37
C THR A 38 -6.12 -7.63 -1.73
N VAL A 39 -5.44 -6.76 -2.46
CA VAL A 39 -4.29 -5.98 -1.96
C VAL A 39 -4.79 -4.64 -1.45
N PHE A 40 -4.45 -4.32 -0.22
CA PHE A 40 -4.76 -3.06 0.44
C PHE A 40 -3.48 -2.28 0.68
N VAL A 41 -3.54 -0.97 0.41
CA VAL A 41 -2.45 -0.03 0.62
C VAL A 41 -3.00 1.13 1.43
N HIS A 42 -2.47 1.31 2.63
CA HIS A 42 -2.93 2.30 3.59
C HIS A 42 -1.79 3.26 3.95
N CYS A 43 -1.99 4.53 3.64
CA CYS A 43 -1.08 5.62 4.01
C CYS A 43 -1.70 6.59 5.02
N GLU A 44 -3.00 6.48 5.32
CA GLU A 44 -3.76 7.41 6.16
C GLU A 44 -3.26 7.52 7.61
N LYS A 45 -2.52 6.51 8.07
CA LYS A 45 -1.92 6.44 9.42
C LYS A 45 -0.56 7.11 9.53
N LEU A 46 0.02 7.55 8.41
CA LEU A 46 1.26 8.32 8.42
C LEU A 46 1.00 9.72 8.98
N THR A 47 1.87 10.14 9.88
CA THR A 47 1.78 11.44 10.56
C THR A 47 3.01 12.31 10.31
N GLY A 48 2.90 13.60 10.62
CA GLY A 48 4.01 14.54 10.57
C GLY A 48 4.68 14.62 9.19
N PRO A 49 6.02 14.70 9.12
CA PRO A 49 6.75 14.89 7.87
C PRO A 49 6.49 13.81 6.80
N ARG A 50 6.21 12.56 7.21
CA ARG A 50 5.90 11.48 6.27
C ARG A 50 4.53 11.65 5.61
N SER A 51 3.54 12.10 6.38
CA SER A 51 2.21 12.45 5.86
C SER A 51 2.29 13.58 4.84
N GLU A 52 3.06 14.63 5.17
CA GLU A 52 3.25 15.78 4.29
C GLU A 52 4.05 15.43 3.03
N ALA A 53 5.01 14.51 3.11
CA ALA A 53 5.70 14.00 1.93
C ALA A 53 4.73 13.28 0.97
N ILE A 54 3.93 12.32 1.46
CA ILE A 54 2.94 11.64 0.61
C ILE A 54 1.96 12.64 -0.04
N LYS A 55 1.55 13.70 0.69
CA LYS A 55 0.71 14.76 0.14
C LYS A 55 1.40 15.56 -0.97
N ALA A 56 2.68 15.91 -0.78
CA ALA A 56 3.45 16.67 -1.75
C ALA A 56 3.66 15.90 -3.07
N HIS A 57 3.65 14.57 -3.01
CA HIS A 57 3.81 13.67 -4.16
C HIS A 57 2.48 13.18 -4.75
N GLU A 58 1.35 13.88 -4.52
CA GLU A 58 0.01 13.48 -5.01
C GLU A 58 -0.03 13.20 -6.52
N ALA A 59 0.57 14.07 -7.34
CA ALA A 59 0.57 13.90 -8.79
C ALA A 59 1.30 12.63 -9.25
N GLU A 60 2.46 12.36 -8.65
CA GLU A 60 3.25 11.16 -8.93
C GLU A 60 2.54 9.90 -8.47
N PHE A 61 1.79 9.99 -7.36
CA PHE A 61 0.94 8.91 -6.87
C PHE A 61 -0.20 8.60 -7.85
N ALA A 62 -0.85 9.63 -8.38
CA ALA A 62 -1.90 9.47 -9.39
C ALA A 62 -1.35 8.85 -10.69
N GLU A 63 -0.16 9.28 -11.13
CA GLU A 63 0.54 8.68 -12.27
C GLU A 63 0.92 7.22 -12.01
N PHE A 64 1.39 6.90 -10.80
CA PHE A 64 1.72 5.54 -10.39
C PHE A 64 0.48 4.62 -10.41
N ILE A 65 -0.65 5.05 -9.84
CA ILE A 65 -1.90 4.29 -9.91
C ILE A 65 -2.32 4.10 -11.37
N ALA A 66 -2.30 5.16 -12.19
CA ALA A 66 -2.64 5.05 -13.61
C ALA A 66 -1.72 4.08 -14.36
N ARG A 67 -0.44 3.98 -13.99
CA ARG A 67 0.50 2.99 -14.54
C ARG A 67 0.12 1.57 -14.12
N LEU A 68 -0.15 1.35 -12.83
CA LEU A 68 -0.59 0.05 -12.31
C LEU A 68 -1.89 -0.40 -12.99
N ASP A 69 -2.83 0.52 -13.22
CA ASP A 69 -4.13 0.24 -13.86
C ASP A 69 -4.01 -0.19 -15.34
N ASN A 70 -2.94 0.20 -16.02
CA ASN A 70 -2.67 -0.24 -17.38
C ASN A 70 -2.00 -1.62 -17.43
N THR A 71 -1.34 -2.02 -16.33
CA THR A 71 -0.63 -3.31 -16.22
C THR A 71 -1.49 -4.40 -15.57
N TYR A 72 -2.27 -4.03 -14.56
CA TYR A 72 -3.11 -4.90 -13.74
C TYR A 72 -4.59 -4.48 -13.87
N ALA A 73 -5.48 -5.15 -13.13
CA ALA A 73 -6.87 -4.69 -13.03
C ALA A 73 -6.93 -3.31 -12.37
N LYS A 74 -7.85 -2.44 -12.79
CA LYS A 74 -8.12 -1.13 -12.14
C LYS A 74 -8.39 -1.30 -10.63
N PRO A 75 -8.01 -0.35 -9.74
CA PRO A 75 -8.22 -0.47 -8.32
C PRO A 75 -9.73 -0.43 -8.09
N ALA A 76 -10.20 -1.26 -7.17
CA ALA A 76 -11.59 -1.27 -6.80
C ALA A 76 -12.00 0.03 -6.09
N TRP A 77 -11.04 0.70 -5.46
CA TRP A 77 -11.23 1.97 -4.79
C TRP A 77 -9.91 2.72 -4.61
N VAL A 78 -10.01 4.05 -4.63
CA VAL A 78 -8.93 4.98 -4.29
C VAL A 78 -9.53 6.04 -3.38
N GLN A 79 -8.85 6.36 -2.29
CA GLN A 79 -9.26 7.40 -1.34
C GLN A 79 -9.22 8.77 -2.03
N PRO A 80 -10.30 9.58 -1.92
CA PRO A 80 -10.35 10.90 -2.55
C PRO A 80 -9.53 11.96 -1.80
N THR A 81 -8.97 11.63 -0.63
CA THR A 81 -8.24 12.54 0.25
C THR A 81 -6.86 11.97 0.57
N LEU A 82 -5.91 12.87 0.81
CA LEU A 82 -4.53 12.51 1.13
C LEU A 82 -4.30 12.39 2.65
N PRO A 83 -3.36 11.54 3.10
CA PRO A 83 -2.54 10.63 2.29
C PRO A 83 -3.37 9.49 1.70
N MET A 84 -3.09 9.14 0.44
CA MET A 84 -3.96 8.30 -0.39
C MET A 84 -3.84 6.82 -0.02
N SER A 85 -4.99 6.18 0.18
CA SER A 85 -5.12 4.74 0.37
C SER A 85 -5.93 4.14 -0.78
N PHE A 86 -5.63 2.93 -1.20
CA PHE A 86 -6.32 2.28 -2.31
C PHE A 86 -6.29 0.76 -2.14
N TRP A 87 -7.15 0.07 -2.90
CA TRP A 87 -7.10 -1.38 -2.92
C TRP A 87 -7.46 -1.97 -4.29
N TYR A 88 -6.80 -3.07 -4.60
CA TYR A 88 -7.05 -3.89 -5.78
C TYR A 88 -7.79 -5.15 -5.34
N HIS A 89 -8.91 -5.45 -6.00
CA HIS A 89 -9.68 -6.66 -5.74
C HIS A 89 -9.37 -7.75 -6.75
N ASP A 90 -9.61 -8.99 -6.34
CA ASP A 90 -9.73 -10.11 -7.27
C ASP A 90 -8.47 -10.41 -8.12
N LEU A 91 -7.28 -10.06 -7.59
CA LEU A 91 -6.01 -10.31 -8.25
C LEU A 91 -5.59 -11.79 -8.11
N PRO A 92 -5.03 -12.42 -9.17
CA PRO A 92 -4.25 -13.64 -9.01
C PRO A 92 -3.10 -13.43 -8.01
N ALA A 93 -2.68 -14.47 -7.31
CA ALA A 93 -1.63 -14.37 -6.30
C ALA A 93 -0.34 -13.72 -6.82
N SER A 94 0.11 -14.06 -8.04
CA SER A 94 1.31 -13.45 -8.63
C SER A 94 1.14 -11.94 -8.85
N ALA A 95 0.00 -11.51 -9.40
CA ALA A 95 -0.27 -10.09 -9.61
C ALA A 95 -0.43 -9.33 -8.28
N ALA A 96 -0.92 -9.99 -7.23
CA ALA A 96 -1.03 -9.39 -5.90
C ALA A 96 0.35 -9.13 -5.27
N GLU A 97 1.29 -10.06 -5.44
CA GLU A 97 2.69 -9.88 -5.04
C GLU A 97 3.33 -8.74 -5.82
N ASP A 98 3.17 -8.71 -7.15
CA ASP A 98 3.75 -7.67 -8.01
C ASP A 98 3.22 -6.27 -7.68
N VAL A 99 1.89 -6.11 -7.54
CA VAL A 99 1.26 -4.83 -7.17
C VAL A 99 1.77 -4.33 -5.82
N ALA A 100 1.89 -5.23 -4.84
CA ALA A 100 2.35 -4.87 -3.51
C ALA A 100 3.84 -4.49 -3.50
N GLU A 101 4.69 -5.20 -4.24
CA GLU A 101 6.12 -4.90 -4.38
C GLU A 101 6.35 -3.58 -5.12
N GLU A 102 5.69 -3.36 -6.26
CA GLU A 102 5.78 -2.10 -7.01
C GLU A 102 5.32 -0.91 -6.17
N THR A 103 4.23 -1.07 -5.42
CA THR A 103 3.72 -0.02 -4.53
C THR A 103 4.69 0.26 -3.40
N TYR A 104 5.28 -0.77 -2.82
CA TYR A 104 6.27 -0.62 -1.76
C TYR A 104 7.49 0.17 -2.25
N GLU A 105 8.07 -0.19 -3.39
CA GLU A 105 9.26 0.50 -3.93
C GLU A 105 8.96 1.97 -4.29
N PHE A 106 7.77 2.24 -4.83
CA PHE A 106 7.31 3.61 -5.07
C PHE A 106 7.22 4.42 -3.78
N LEU A 107 6.52 3.89 -2.76
CA LEU A 107 6.34 4.59 -1.48
C LEU A 107 7.67 4.74 -0.73
N ARG A 108 8.55 3.74 -0.80
CA ARG A 108 9.89 3.81 -0.24
C ARG A 108 10.71 4.92 -0.88
N THR A 109 10.56 5.16 -2.19
CA THR A 109 11.24 6.27 -2.86
C THR A 109 10.85 7.63 -2.28
N ILE A 110 9.55 7.82 -1.99
CA ILE A 110 9.03 9.04 -1.36
C ILE A 110 9.51 9.17 0.09
N LEU A 111 9.54 8.04 0.82
CA LEU A 111 9.79 8.02 2.27
C LEU A 111 11.27 7.80 2.64
N ALA A 112 12.14 7.47 1.69
CA ALA A 112 13.57 7.24 1.89
C ALA A 112 14.28 8.33 2.71
N PRO A 113 13.98 9.64 2.57
CA PRO A 113 14.59 10.68 3.40
C PRO A 113 14.30 10.55 4.91
N PHE A 114 13.34 9.71 5.29
CA PHE A 114 12.92 9.47 6.67
C PHE A 114 13.31 8.06 7.16
N ASP A 115 13.93 7.22 6.33
CA ASP A 115 14.27 5.83 6.69
C ASP A 115 15.47 5.74 7.65
N ASP A 116 16.16 6.85 7.95
CA ASP A 116 17.27 6.89 8.92
C ASP A 116 17.10 8.04 9.94
N LYS A 117 16.60 7.70 11.14
CA LYS A 117 16.96 8.26 12.46
C LYS A 117 16.62 7.30 13.59
#